data_AF-A0AAV0UHC5-F1
#
_entry.id   AF-A0AAV0UHC5-F1
#
_cell.length_a   1.000
_cell.length_b   1.000
_cell.length_c   1.000
_cell.angle_alpha   90.00
_cell.angle_beta   90.00
_cell.angle_gamma   90.00
#
_symmetry.space_group_name_H-M   'P 1'
#
loop_
_entity.id
_entity.type
_entity.pdbx_description
1 polymer ?
#
loop_
_entity_poly.entity_id
_entity_poly.type
_entity_poly.pdbx_seq_one_letter_code
_entity_poly.pdbx_strand_id
1 'polypeptide(L)'
;MDQRGIGRSTMLNCVDMPLTSTYVSSGSSFNVSQVPVCAHALEKKYGSLSSFSITSAAKDVATFISDFSNGMNTIVSGMSYGTIVAERLIHLNPREVTGYFLDSIFTTSGAPQDKTLYTSAWDTNYGKVGDAFMALCKTDSKCSKHFVRNSLQATLQDLITKFDENPKSKCGALMSKL
;
A
#
# COMPACT_ATOMS: atom_id res chain seq x y z
N MET A 1 1.11 -1.40 -18.22
CA MET A 1 1.34 -2.86 -18.25
C MET A 1 0.99 -3.42 -16.88
N ASP A 2 0.25 -4.51 -16.82
CA ASP A 2 0.04 -5.19 -15.54
C ASP A 2 1.32 -5.95 -15.19
N GLN A 3 1.85 -5.76 -13.99
CA GLN A 3 3.04 -6.51 -13.58
C GLN A 3 2.72 -8.00 -13.44
N ARG A 4 3.76 -8.83 -13.53
CA ARG A 4 3.63 -10.24 -13.16
C ARG A 4 3.00 -10.36 -11.77
N GLY A 5 2.08 -11.30 -11.60
CA GLY A 5 1.43 -11.53 -10.32
C GLY A 5 0.18 -10.67 -10.06
N ILE A 6 -0.14 -9.70 -10.92
CA ILE A 6 -1.32 -8.83 -10.77
C ILE A 6 -2.12 -8.71 -12.06
N GLY A 7 -3.39 -8.31 -11.92
CA GLY A 7 -4.26 -7.95 -13.03
C GLY A 7 -4.37 -9.02 -14.12
N ARG A 8 -4.28 -8.59 -15.37
CA ARG A 8 -4.44 -9.41 -16.57
C ARG A 8 -3.18 -10.18 -16.97
N SER A 9 -2.03 -9.94 -16.32
CA SER A 9 -0.79 -10.67 -16.63
C SER A 9 -0.83 -12.08 -16.04
N THR A 10 -0.94 -12.21 -14.72
CA THR A 10 -1.24 -13.45 -13.99
C THR A 10 -1.56 -13.06 -12.55
N MET A 11 -2.82 -12.86 -12.19
CA MET A 11 -3.14 -12.52 -10.80
C MET A 11 -2.80 -13.70 -9.88
N LEU A 12 -1.93 -13.47 -8.90
CA LEU A 12 -1.69 -14.45 -7.84
C LEU A 12 -2.95 -14.55 -7.00
N ASN A 13 -3.50 -15.75 -6.96
CA ASN A 13 -4.68 -16.08 -6.18
C ASN A 13 -4.46 -17.44 -5.53
N CYS A 14 -4.65 -17.50 -4.21
CA CYS A 14 -4.72 -18.74 -3.46
C CYS A 14 -6.15 -18.86 -2.90
N VAL A 15 -6.76 -20.02 -3.14
CA VAL A 15 -8.20 -20.28 -2.95
C VAL A 15 -8.68 -19.99 -1.52
N ASP A 16 -7.79 -20.06 -0.53
CA ASP A 16 -8.10 -19.83 0.89
C ASP A 16 -7.95 -18.38 1.35
N MET A 17 -7.51 -17.47 0.48
CA MET A 17 -7.48 -16.03 0.76
C MET A 17 -8.57 -15.37 -0.09
N PRO A 18 -9.71 -14.96 0.51
CA PRO A 18 -10.78 -14.31 -0.25
C PRO A 18 -10.26 -12.96 -0.76
N LEU A 19 -9.71 -12.95 -1.98
CA LEU A 19 -9.36 -11.76 -2.74
C LEU A 19 -10.62 -11.24 -3.45
N THR A 20 -11.69 -11.01 -2.69
CA THR A 20 -12.83 -10.26 -3.20
C THR A 20 -12.42 -8.80 -3.30
N SER A 21 -12.02 -8.43 -4.52
CA SER A 21 -12.05 -7.12 -5.18
C SER A 21 -11.65 -5.86 -4.39
N THR A 22 -10.71 -5.12 -4.98
CA THR A 22 -10.55 -3.65 -4.89
C THR A 22 -10.52 -3.09 -3.47
N TYR A 23 -9.29 -2.86 -2.99
CA TYR A 23 -8.97 -2.56 -1.59
C TYR A 23 -9.26 -3.75 -0.70
N VAL A 24 -8.26 -4.16 0.08
CA VAL A 24 -8.48 -5.02 1.23
C VAL A 24 -9.57 -4.35 2.05
N SER A 25 -10.80 -4.88 1.98
CA SER A 25 -11.90 -4.45 2.82
C SER A 25 -11.39 -4.61 4.24
N SER A 26 -11.19 -3.48 4.90
CA SER A 26 -10.79 -3.37 6.29
C SER A 26 -11.80 -4.16 7.14
N GLY A 27 -11.52 -5.43 7.39
CA GLY A 27 -12.43 -6.30 8.14
C GLY A 27 -12.41 -7.78 7.77
N SER A 28 -11.94 -8.18 6.58
CA SER A 28 -11.71 -9.62 6.33
C SER A 28 -10.48 -10.05 7.12
N SER A 29 -10.66 -10.92 8.11
CA SER A 29 -9.60 -11.45 8.97
C SER A 29 -8.53 -12.16 8.13
N PHE A 30 -7.49 -11.43 7.72
CA PHE A 30 -6.29 -12.02 7.15
C PHE A 30 -5.69 -12.94 8.20
N ASN A 31 -5.82 -14.24 8.01
CA ASN A 31 -5.24 -15.19 8.93
C ASN A 31 -3.80 -15.45 8.50
N VAL A 32 -2.85 -14.95 9.30
CA VAL A 32 -1.40 -15.13 9.05
C VAL A 32 -1.03 -16.61 8.90
N SER A 33 -1.78 -17.53 9.54
CA SER A 33 -1.54 -18.98 9.39
C SER A 33 -1.82 -19.52 7.98
N GLN A 34 -2.54 -18.78 7.14
CA GLN A 34 -2.79 -19.15 5.74
C GLN A 34 -1.63 -18.80 4.82
N VAL A 35 -0.70 -17.93 5.23
CA VAL A 35 0.42 -17.48 4.39
C VAL A 35 1.30 -18.63 3.91
N PRO A 36 1.74 -19.59 4.77
CA PRO A 36 2.56 -20.71 4.30
C PRO A 36 1.82 -21.62 3.31
N VAL A 37 0.53 -21.86 3.54
CA VAL A 37 -0.31 -22.69 2.64
C VAL A 37 -0.46 -22.01 1.29
N CYS A 38 -0.74 -20.71 1.28
CA CYS A 38 -0.82 -19.90 0.07
C CYS A 38 0.52 -19.89 -0.69
N ALA A 39 1.63 -19.64 0.00
CA ALA A 39 2.96 -19.65 -0.59
C ALA A 39 3.28 -21.01 -1.23
N HIS A 40 3.01 -22.11 -0.53
CA HIS A 40 3.24 -23.45 -1.05
C HIS A 40 2.35 -23.77 -2.28
N ALA A 41 1.08 -23.35 -2.27
CA ALA A 41 0.18 -23.52 -3.41
C ALA A 41 0.66 -22.73 -4.64
N LEU A 42 1.14 -21.50 -4.44
CA LEU A 42 1.72 -20.68 -5.49
C LEU A 42 3.04 -21.26 -6.00
N GLU A 43 3.90 -21.78 -5.11
CA GLU A 43 5.16 -22.44 -5.49
C GLU A 43 4.91 -23.69 -6.33
N LYS A 44 3.95 -24.50 -5.93
CA LYS A 44 3.56 -25.69 -6.70
C LYS A 44 3.05 -25.32 -8.09
N LYS A 45 2.36 -24.18 -8.23
CA LYS A 45 1.79 -23.73 -9.50
C LYS A 45 2.80 -23.05 -10.43
N TYR A 46 3.67 -22.21 -9.88
CA TYR A 46 4.53 -21.30 -10.67
C TYR A 46 6.03 -21.55 -10.47
N GLY A 47 6.42 -22.52 -9.64
CA GLY A 47 7.82 -22.75 -9.26
C GLY A 47 8.30 -21.72 -8.25
N SER A 48 9.57 -21.32 -8.31
CA SER A 48 10.13 -20.38 -7.34
C SER A 48 9.39 -19.04 -7.34
N LEU A 49 8.87 -18.62 -6.17
CA LEU A 49 8.20 -17.32 -6.00
C LEU A 49 9.13 -16.12 -6.21
N SER A 50 10.45 -16.33 -6.23
CA SER A 50 11.42 -15.31 -6.65
C SER A 50 11.13 -14.77 -8.06
N SER A 51 10.44 -15.58 -8.89
CA SER A 51 9.93 -15.17 -10.19
C SER A 51 8.95 -14.00 -10.12
N PHE A 52 8.31 -13.75 -8.97
CA PHE A 52 7.41 -12.61 -8.72
C PHE A 52 8.06 -11.48 -7.90
N SER A 53 9.40 -11.43 -7.84
CA SER A 53 10.13 -10.38 -7.14
C SER A 53 10.10 -9.03 -7.88
N ILE A 54 10.43 -7.95 -7.16
CA ILE A 54 10.68 -6.61 -7.72
C ILE A 54 11.71 -6.65 -8.84
N THR A 55 12.77 -7.46 -8.70
CA THR A 55 13.80 -7.59 -9.76
C THR A 55 13.21 -8.20 -11.02
N SER A 56 12.37 -9.24 -10.88
CA SER A 56 11.72 -9.88 -12.01
C SER A 56 10.71 -8.94 -12.68
N ALA A 57 9.97 -8.14 -11.90
CA ALA A 57 9.07 -7.10 -12.43
C ALA A 57 9.84 -5.99 -13.16
N ALA A 58 10.97 -5.52 -12.63
CA ALA A 58 11.82 -4.53 -13.29
C ALA A 58 12.42 -5.06 -14.60
N LYS A 59 12.78 -6.35 -14.64
CA LYS A 59 13.22 -7.01 -15.88
C LYS A 59 12.11 -7.06 -16.93
N ASP A 60 10.86 -7.31 -16.54
CA ASP A 60 9.73 -7.24 -17.51
C ASP A 60 9.60 -5.85 -18.11
N VAL A 61 9.76 -4.79 -17.29
CA VAL A 61 9.71 -3.41 -17.79
C VAL A 61 10.86 -3.15 -18.75
N ALA A 62 12.08 -3.59 -18.43
CA ALA A 62 13.23 -3.46 -19.32
C ALA A 62 13.01 -4.18 -20.66
N THR A 63 12.53 -5.43 -20.63
CA THR A 63 12.19 -6.20 -21.83
C THR A 63 11.07 -5.54 -22.63
N PHE A 64 10.01 -5.09 -21.96
CA PHE A 64 8.91 -4.38 -22.63
C PHE A 64 9.40 -3.11 -23.34
N ILE A 65 10.26 -2.33 -22.71
CA ILE A 65 10.84 -1.14 -23.33
C ILE A 65 11.73 -1.53 -24.52
N SER A 66 12.58 -2.54 -24.38
CA SER A 66 13.45 -3.03 -25.47
C SER A 66 12.65 -3.53 -26.67
N ASP A 67 11.55 -4.26 -26.45
CA ASP A 67 10.79 -4.91 -27.51
C ASP A 67 9.78 -3.98 -28.19
N PHE A 68 9.24 -3.00 -27.45
CA PHE A 68 8.10 -2.18 -27.89
C PHE A 68 8.39 -0.67 -27.94
N SER A 69 9.60 -0.22 -27.60
CA SER A 69 9.98 1.17 -27.85
C SER A 69 10.07 1.44 -29.35
N ASN A 70 9.72 2.67 -29.73
CA ASN A 70 9.85 3.18 -31.10
C ASN A 70 11.25 3.74 -31.38
N GLY A 71 12.24 3.42 -30.55
CA GLY A 71 13.61 3.95 -30.64
C GLY A 71 13.75 5.41 -30.17
N MET A 72 12.68 6.02 -29.67
CA MET A 72 12.71 7.35 -29.07
C MET A 72 13.04 7.28 -27.58
N ASN A 73 13.35 8.46 -27.03
CA ASN A 73 13.58 8.69 -25.61
C ASN A 73 12.41 8.14 -24.76
N THR A 74 12.69 7.14 -23.93
CA THR A 74 11.71 6.60 -22.97
C THR A 74 11.86 7.27 -21.62
N ILE A 75 10.76 7.68 -21.00
CA ILE A 75 10.71 8.14 -19.61
C ILE A 75 9.84 7.17 -18.82
N VAL A 76 10.35 6.68 -17.69
CA VAL A 76 9.61 5.75 -16.82
C VAL A 76 9.06 6.49 -15.62
N SER A 77 7.74 6.49 -15.47
CA SER A 77 7.04 7.11 -14.34
C SER A 77 6.66 6.05 -13.30
N GLY A 78 7.23 6.14 -12.10
CA GLY A 78 6.89 5.31 -10.95
C GLY A 78 6.09 6.12 -9.92
N MET A 79 4.99 5.54 -9.43
CA MET A 79 4.16 6.13 -8.37
C MET A 79 3.92 5.11 -7.27
N SER A 80 4.06 5.51 -6.00
CA SER A 80 3.85 4.62 -4.84
C SER A 80 4.72 3.35 -4.97
N TYR A 81 4.17 2.14 -4.84
CA TYR A 81 4.88 0.88 -5.10
C TYR A 81 5.68 0.87 -6.42
N GLY A 82 5.19 1.56 -7.46
CA GLY A 82 5.86 1.68 -8.75
C GLY A 82 7.25 2.32 -8.66
N THR A 83 7.54 3.14 -7.65
CA THR A 83 8.88 3.72 -7.47
C THR A 83 9.91 2.69 -7.06
N ILE A 84 9.53 1.62 -6.35
CA ILE A 84 10.45 0.51 -6.02
C ILE A 84 10.87 -0.23 -7.30
N VAL A 85 9.91 -0.44 -8.21
CA VAL A 85 10.18 -1.08 -9.51
C VAL A 85 11.02 -0.18 -10.41
N ALA A 86 10.72 1.13 -10.43
CA ALA A 86 11.50 2.11 -11.17
C ALA A 86 12.94 2.25 -10.62
N GLU A 87 13.12 2.29 -9.30
CA GLU A 87 14.44 2.25 -8.65
C GLU A 87 15.21 0.99 -9.06
N ARG A 88 14.56 -0.18 -9.04
CA ARG A 88 15.21 -1.41 -9.48
C ARG A 88 15.56 -1.38 -10.97
N LEU A 89 14.75 -0.72 -11.80
CA LEU A 89 15.03 -0.52 -13.22
C LEU A 89 16.23 0.42 -13.45
N ILE A 90 16.40 1.46 -12.63
CA ILE A 90 17.60 2.32 -12.65
C ILE A 90 18.86 1.46 -12.47
N HIS A 91 18.84 0.51 -11.53
CA HIS A 91 19.97 -0.42 -11.34
C HIS A 91 20.21 -1.38 -12.52
N LEU A 92 19.18 -1.69 -13.30
CA LEU A 92 19.32 -2.50 -14.53
C LEU A 92 19.87 -1.68 -15.71
N ASN A 93 19.79 -0.35 -15.65
CA ASN A 93 20.32 0.60 -16.62
C ASN A 93 19.97 0.27 -18.09
N PRO A 94 18.67 0.11 -18.45
CA PRO A 94 18.26 -0.08 -19.84
C PRO A 94 18.63 1.14 -20.69
N ARG A 95 19.16 0.91 -21.89
CA ARG A 95 19.75 1.98 -22.73
C ARG A 95 18.71 2.94 -23.29
N GLU A 96 17.50 2.46 -23.47
CA GLU A 96 16.37 3.15 -24.06
C GLU A 96 15.75 4.18 -23.09
N VAL A 97 16.02 4.02 -21.79
CA VAL A 97 15.48 4.91 -20.75
C VAL A 97 16.37 6.13 -20.59
N THR A 98 15.77 7.30 -20.83
CA THR A 98 16.43 8.60 -20.81
C THR A 98 16.06 9.44 -19.59
N GLY A 99 15.07 9.00 -18.81
CA GLY A 99 14.64 9.69 -17.61
C GLY A 99 13.68 8.88 -16.76
N TYR A 100 13.56 9.29 -15.50
CA TYR A 100 12.65 8.70 -14.52
C TYR A 100 11.87 9.82 -13.80
N PHE A 101 10.58 9.58 -13.60
CA PHE A 101 9.73 10.42 -12.76
C PHE A 101 9.23 9.57 -11.59
N LEU A 102 9.56 9.97 -10.36
CA LEU A 102 9.20 9.21 -9.16
C LEU A 102 8.31 10.08 -8.25
N ASP A 103 7.10 9.61 -7.97
CA ASP A 103 6.13 10.27 -7.10
C ASP A 103 5.74 9.36 -5.93
N SER A 104 5.62 9.93 -4.72
CA SER A 104 5.25 9.23 -3.49
C SER A 104 6.16 8.02 -3.23
N ILE A 105 7.45 8.31 -3.05
CA ILE A 105 8.55 7.35 -3.13
C ILE A 105 8.49 6.28 -2.03
N PHE A 106 8.40 5.03 -2.46
CA PHE A 106 8.89 3.85 -1.76
C PHE A 106 10.24 3.41 -2.34
N THR A 107 11.11 2.86 -1.50
CA THR A 107 12.47 2.43 -1.91
C THR A 107 12.78 1.00 -1.48
N THR A 108 13.80 0.40 -2.10
CA THR A 108 14.26 -0.95 -1.75
C THR A 108 15.02 -0.98 -0.41
N SER A 109 15.21 -2.18 0.13
CA SER A 109 15.89 -2.41 1.41
C SER A 109 17.31 -1.84 1.41
N GLY A 110 17.62 -0.97 2.37
CA GLY A 110 18.94 -0.35 2.53
C GLY A 110 18.89 1.14 2.83
N ALA A 111 17.76 1.80 2.55
CA ALA A 111 17.58 3.19 2.93
C ALA A 111 17.33 3.36 4.44
N PRO A 112 17.74 4.49 5.04
CA PRO A 112 17.52 4.74 6.47
C PRO A 112 16.01 4.76 6.80
N GLN A 113 15.62 3.99 7.83
CA GLN A 113 14.22 3.83 8.24
C GLN A 113 13.60 5.14 8.75
N ASP A 114 14.41 6.05 9.29
CA ASP A 114 14.00 7.38 9.74
C ASP A 114 13.76 8.36 8.58
N LYS A 115 14.21 8.01 7.36
CA LYS A 115 14.14 8.87 6.17
C LYS A 115 13.26 8.32 5.06
N THR A 116 12.76 7.11 5.21
CA THR A 116 12.01 6.42 4.14
C THR A 116 10.74 5.79 4.68
N LEU A 117 9.69 5.82 3.86
CA LEU A 117 8.40 5.27 4.23
C LEU A 117 8.52 3.75 4.39
N TYR A 118 8.41 3.29 5.62
CA TYR A 118 8.30 1.88 5.94
C TYR A 118 6.82 1.53 6.17
N THR A 119 6.28 0.57 5.43
CA THR A 119 4.85 0.24 5.45
C THR A 119 4.34 -0.13 6.85
N SER A 120 5.17 -0.71 7.72
CA SER A 120 4.74 -1.02 9.09
C SER A 120 4.70 0.21 10.02
N ALA A 121 5.16 1.38 9.56
CA ALA A 121 5.09 2.65 10.27
C ALA A 121 4.00 3.56 9.69
N TRP A 122 3.10 3.03 8.86
CA TRP A 122 2.04 3.79 8.17
C TRP A 122 1.20 4.58 9.17
N ASP A 123 0.73 3.95 10.25
CA ASP A 123 -0.10 4.61 11.26
C ASP A 123 0.60 5.82 11.89
N THR A 124 1.89 5.68 12.23
CA THR A 124 2.68 6.77 12.78
C THR A 124 2.91 7.89 11.77
N ASN A 125 3.23 7.54 10.52
CA ASN A 125 3.56 8.51 9.48
C ASN A 125 2.33 9.34 9.07
N TYR A 126 1.18 8.69 8.94
CA TYR A 126 -0.07 9.34 8.57
C TYR A 126 -0.83 9.92 9.78
N GLY A 127 -0.55 9.44 10.99
CA GLY A 127 -1.12 9.97 12.23
C GLY A 127 -0.87 11.48 12.36
N LYS A 128 0.33 11.97 12.03
CA LYS A 128 0.64 13.40 12.01
C LYS A 128 -0.23 14.20 11.03
N VAL A 129 -0.53 13.63 9.86
CA VAL A 129 -1.43 14.26 8.86
C VAL A 129 -2.86 14.27 9.39
N GLY A 130 -3.30 13.17 10.00
CA GLY A 130 -4.60 13.08 10.67
C GLY A 130 -4.76 14.11 11.79
N ASP A 131 -3.74 14.26 12.64
CA ASP A 131 -3.70 15.26 13.71
C ASP A 131 -3.79 16.68 13.15
N ALA A 132 -3.01 16.99 12.11
CA ALA A 132 -3.05 18.29 11.45
C ALA A 132 -4.41 18.59 10.83
N PHE A 133 -5.01 17.60 10.15
CA PHE A 133 -6.36 17.72 9.58
C PHE A 133 -7.41 17.96 10.67
N MET A 134 -7.38 17.18 11.76
CA MET A 134 -8.31 17.34 12.88
C MET A 134 -8.13 18.68 13.60
N ALA A 135 -6.91 19.21 13.66
CA ALA A 135 -6.63 20.52 14.24
C ALA A 135 -7.31 21.67 13.49
N LEU A 136 -7.54 21.54 12.16
CA LEU A 136 -8.30 22.52 11.36
C LEU A 136 -9.74 22.69 11.86
N CYS A 137 -10.30 21.70 12.54
CA CYS A 137 -11.64 21.82 13.14
C CYS A 137 -11.76 23.03 14.09
N LYS A 138 -10.67 23.42 14.76
CA LYS A 138 -10.66 24.58 15.65
C LYS A 138 -10.85 25.91 14.91
N THR A 139 -10.41 26.00 13.66
CA THR A 139 -10.47 27.22 12.86
C THR A 139 -11.76 27.31 12.03
N ASP A 140 -12.45 26.20 11.81
CA ASP A 140 -13.75 26.17 11.13
C ASP A 140 -14.91 26.22 12.14
N SER A 141 -15.66 27.33 12.15
CA SER A 141 -16.87 27.51 12.98
C SER A 141 -17.93 26.41 12.80
N LYS A 142 -18.03 25.80 11.62
CA LYS A 142 -18.97 24.70 11.38
C LYS A 142 -18.55 23.44 12.10
N CYS A 143 -17.25 23.22 12.29
CA CYS A 143 -16.71 22.09 13.04
C CYS A 143 -16.61 22.40 14.53
N SER A 144 -15.93 23.49 14.91
CA SER A 144 -15.61 23.84 16.30
C SER A 144 -16.84 23.93 17.20
N LYS A 145 -18.00 24.35 16.67
CA LYS A 145 -19.26 24.39 17.43
C LYS A 145 -19.71 23.02 17.96
N HIS A 146 -19.25 21.91 17.37
CA HIS A 146 -19.53 20.55 17.84
C HIS A 146 -18.52 20.07 18.90
N PHE A 147 -17.38 20.74 19.03
CA PHE A 147 -16.24 20.34 19.84
C PHE A 147 -15.86 21.46 20.83
N VAL A 148 -16.84 21.90 21.62
CA VAL A 148 -16.69 23.04 22.55
C VAL A 148 -15.84 22.69 23.78
N ARG A 149 -15.98 21.47 24.30
CA ARG A 149 -15.29 21.03 25.53
C ARG A 149 -13.95 20.34 25.26
N ASN A 150 -13.87 19.56 24.18
CA ASN A 150 -12.71 18.76 23.79
C ASN A 150 -12.38 19.04 22.32
N SER A 151 -11.14 18.81 21.89
CA SER A 151 -10.79 18.85 20.47
C SER A 151 -11.40 17.65 19.73
N LEU A 152 -11.59 17.78 18.41
CA LEU A 152 -11.98 16.66 17.55
C LEU A 152 -11.06 15.44 17.74
N GLN A 153 -9.75 15.66 17.80
CA GLN A 153 -8.75 14.62 18.05
C GLN A 153 -8.98 13.91 19.39
N ALA A 154 -9.14 14.65 20.49
CA ALA A 154 -9.35 14.07 21.81
C ALA A 154 -10.69 13.32 21.89
N THR A 155 -11.74 13.85 21.28
CA THR A 155 -13.05 13.18 21.20
C THR A 155 -12.98 11.89 20.40
N LEU A 156 -12.26 11.87 19.27
CA LEU A 156 -12.08 10.66 18.47
C LEU A 156 -11.31 9.59 19.25
N GLN A 157 -10.22 9.97 19.92
CA GLN A 157 -9.43 9.04 20.73
C GLN A 157 -10.24 8.44 21.88
N ASP A 158 -11.01 9.26 22.60
CA ASP A 158 -11.91 8.81 23.66
C ASP A 158 -13.00 7.85 23.14
N LEU A 159 -13.53 8.10 21.94
CA LEU A 159 -14.48 7.22 21.29
C LEU A 159 -13.87 5.85 20.94
N ILE A 160 -12.65 5.84 20.36
CA ILE A 160 -11.91 4.61 20.04
C ILE A 160 -11.66 3.82 21.33
N THR A 161 -11.15 4.46 22.38
CA THR A 161 -10.90 3.80 23.67
C THR A 161 -12.17 3.17 24.26
N LYS A 162 -13.31 3.88 24.21
CA LYS A 162 -14.60 3.34 24.67
C LYS A 162 -15.07 2.13 23.86
N PHE A 163 -14.79 2.10 22.56
CA PHE A 163 -15.09 0.94 21.72
C PHE A 163 -14.17 -0.24 22.02
N ASP A 164 -12.89 -0.01 22.25
CA ASP A 164 -11.94 -1.06 22.62
C ASP A 164 -12.27 -1.67 23.99
N GLU A 165 -12.66 -0.83 24.96
CA GLU A 165 -13.05 -1.29 26.31
C GLU A 165 -14.40 -2.02 26.32
N ASN A 166 -15.34 -1.62 25.46
CA ASN A 166 -16.66 -2.24 25.37
C ASN A 166 -17.14 -2.43 23.91
N PRO A 167 -16.56 -3.40 23.19
CA PRO A 167 -16.86 -3.62 21.77
C PRO A 167 -18.29 -4.09 21.53
N LYS A 168 -18.96 -4.63 22.56
CA LYS A 168 -20.35 -5.09 22.52
C LYS A 168 -21.35 -4.04 22.99
N SER A 169 -20.93 -2.81 23.27
CA SER A 169 -21.84 -1.70 23.58
C SER A 169 -22.85 -1.50 22.44
N LYS A 170 -24.03 -0.91 22.72
CA LYS A 170 -25.02 -0.64 21.67
C LYS A 170 -24.44 0.17 20.50
N CYS A 171 -23.55 1.12 20.79
CA CYS A 171 -22.86 1.93 19.78
C CYS A 171 -21.76 1.13 19.07
N GLY A 172 -20.93 0.36 19.79
CA GLY A 172 -19.91 -0.51 19.19
C GLY A 172 -20.52 -1.56 18.25
N ALA A 173 -21.66 -2.15 18.64
CA ALA A 173 -22.41 -3.11 17.83
C ALA A 173 -23.11 -2.49 16.60
N LEU A 174 -23.33 -1.17 16.60
CA LEU A 174 -23.81 -0.44 15.41
C LEU A 174 -22.64 -0.22 14.45
N MET A 175 -21.50 0.23 14.97
CA MET A 175 -20.30 0.53 14.18
C MET A 175 -19.68 -0.71 13.54
N SER A 176 -19.78 -1.88 14.17
CA SER A 176 -19.30 -3.14 13.60
C SER A 176 -20.15 -3.70 12.44
N LYS A 177 -21.27 -3.04 12.13
CA LYS A 177 -22.17 -3.39 11.01
C LYS A 177 -22.10 -2.40 9.84
N LEU A 178 -21.37 -1.29 10.00
CA LEU A 178 -21.06 -0.34 8.94
C LEU A 178 -19.85 -0.85 8.15
#